data_AF-A0AAD4QJ36-F1
#
_entry.id   AF-A0AAD4QJ36-F1
#
_cell.length_a   1.000
_cell.length_b   1.000
_cell.length_c   1.000
_cell.angle_alpha   90.00
_cell.angle_beta   90.00
_cell.angle_gamma   90.00
#
_symmetry.space_group_name_H-M   'P 1'
#
loop_
_entity.id
_entity.type
_entity.pdbx_description
1 polymer ?
#
loop_
_entity_poly.entity_id
_entity_poly.type
_entity_poly.pdbx_seq_one_letter_code
_entity_poly.pdbx_strand_id
1 'polypeptide(L)'
;MIEIVQLAEKRPFEEVELQDTLSKMTTEDVFIMHIREQNAAVIVRKLPDVVQFETFEVSPPAGVVMPNKGKLLRSYPAQAVGVSVETFMNNRFLRELASFLLQMNVDILDSAATTTKAGSTVREVRESAHPKYITELLMGILSGCGHPVEVKSITKHFSDEVLWLNTERPWRRSPLWLILRISLQTSLPSTDVYKHFMLFFHAHLRICTQQSFPSELLYAMRVKMARRLSKLDSAALGDVYQTVYDVANETEELLRSRWANFQRKLMSSPWIPDNLDFRSDTAISLTNAHPYIKKALEPTSHGEQKT
;
A
#
# COMPACT_ATOMS: atom_id res chain seq x y z
N MET A 1 19.63 -3.72 -13.93
CA MET A 1 18.53 -2.77 -14.21
C MET A 1 17.32 -3.22 -13.39
N ILE A 2 16.60 -2.35 -12.69
CA ILE A 2 15.37 -2.79 -11.98
C ILE A 2 14.21 -2.67 -12.96
N GLU A 3 13.75 -3.80 -13.49
CA GLU A 3 12.61 -3.85 -14.40
C GLU A 3 11.34 -4.18 -13.62
N ILE A 4 10.44 -3.20 -13.48
CA ILE A 4 9.19 -3.39 -12.72
C ILE A 4 8.03 -3.59 -13.68
N VAL A 5 7.80 -4.85 -14.05
CA VAL A 5 7.07 -5.23 -15.26
C VAL A 5 5.53 -5.24 -15.11
N GLN A 6 4.97 -4.81 -13.98
CA GLN A 6 3.50 -4.69 -13.85
C GLN A 6 2.99 -3.37 -13.26
N LEU A 7 3.85 -2.36 -13.15
CA LEU A 7 3.40 -1.01 -12.77
C LEU A 7 2.93 -0.18 -13.97
N ALA A 8 3.44 -0.47 -15.16
CA ALA A 8 3.31 0.41 -16.31
C ALA A 8 2.21 -0.01 -17.31
N GLU A 9 1.85 -1.28 -17.39
CA GLU A 9 0.99 -1.76 -18.48
C GLU A 9 -0.49 -1.84 -18.09
N LYS A 10 -1.33 -1.17 -18.90
CA LYS A 10 -2.80 -1.23 -18.82
C LYS A 10 -3.36 -2.57 -19.32
N ARG A 11 -2.55 -3.41 -19.96
CA ARG A 11 -2.91 -4.74 -20.47
C ARG A 11 -2.22 -5.83 -19.66
N PRO A 12 -2.84 -7.01 -19.49
CA PRO A 12 -2.16 -8.17 -18.94
C PRO A 12 -1.01 -8.60 -19.86
N PHE A 13 0.08 -9.09 -19.26
CA PHE A 13 1.18 -9.74 -19.98
C PHE A 13 0.68 -11.00 -20.68
N GLU A 14 1.16 -11.25 -21.89
CA GLU A 14 1.02 -12.56 -22.52
C GLU A 14 2.12 -13.52 -22.02
N GLU A 15 1.87 -14.83 -22.08
CA GLU A 15 2.81 -15.86 -21.61
C GLU A 15 4.18 -15.74 -22.27
N VAL A 16 4.18 -15.51 -23.59
CA VAL A 16 5.41 -15.34 -24.38
C VAL A 16 6.17 -14.08 -23.95
N GLU A 17 5.47 -12.98 -23.64
CA GLU A 17 6.11 -11.74 -23.22
C GLU A 17 6.76 -11.88 -21.84
N LEU A 18 6.10 -12.55 -20.90
CA LEU A 18 6.65 -12.80 -19.57
C LEU A 18 7.84 -13.76 -19.64
N GLN A 19 7.73 -14.83 -20.42
CA GLN A 19 8.83 -15.76 -20.67
C GLN A 19 10.04 -15.03 -21.27
N ASP A 20 9.82 -14.22 -22.31
CA ASP A 20 10.86 -13.47 -23.00
C ASP A 20 11.55 -12.48 -22.05
N THR A 21 10.76 -11.75 -21.25
CA THR A 21 11.27 -10.84 -20.20
C THR A 21 12.17 -11.57 -19.21
N LEU A 22 11.71 -12.70 -18.66
CA LEU A 22 12.50 -13.48 -17.69
C LEU A 22 13.76 -14.08 -18.33
N SER A 23 13.68 -14.50 -19.60
CA SER A 23 14.82 -15.07 -20.33
C SER A 23 15.92 -14.04 -20.63
N LYS A 24 15.56 -12.76 -20.73
CA LYS A 24 16.47 -11.65 -21.02
C LYS A 24 17.12 -11.06 -19.78
N MET A 25 16.74 -11.50 -18.57
CA MET A 25 17.35 -11.04 -17.33
C MET A 25 18.85 -11.32 -17.31
N THR A 26 19.62 -10.24 -17.14
CA THR A 26 21.06 -10.25 -16.93
C THR A 26 21.39 -10.25 -15.44
N THR A 27 22.66 -10.54 -15.09
CA THR A 27 23.12 -10.51 -13.71
C THR A 27 22.82 -9.15 -13.06
N GLU A 28 22.34 -9.18 -11.82
CA GLU A 28 21.84 -8.04 -11.04
C GLU A 28 20.48 -7.47 -11.47
N ASP A 29 19.82 -8.07 -12.48
CA ASP A 29 18.45 -7.70 -12.80
C ASP A 29 17.47 -8.18 -11.73
N VAL A 30 16.48 -7.33 -11.49
CA VAL A 30 15.40 -7.56 -10.53
C VAL A 30 14.08 -7.42 -11.26
N PHE A 31 13.34 -8.51 -11.32
CA PHE A 31 11.99 -8.57 -11.85
C PHE A 31 10.99 -8.64 -10.70
N ILE A 32 9.90 -7.89 -10.77
CA ILE A 32 8.89 -7.81 -9.72
C ILE A 32 7.50 -7.93 -10.33
N MET A 33 6.68 -8.83 -9.78
CA MET A 33 5.30 -9.07 -10.20
C MET A 33 4.34 -9.02 -9.02
N HIS A 34 3.21 -8.34 -9.20
CA HIS A 34 2.12 -8.31 -8.23
C HIS A 34 1.06 -9.32 -8.67
N ILE A 35 0.93 -10.43 -7.94
CA ILE A 35 -0.07 -11.46 -8.21
C ILE A 35 -1.37 -11.06 -7.52
N ARG A 36 -2.22 -10.34 -8.27
CA ARG A 36 -3.36 -9.60 -7.72
C ARG A 36 -4.38 -10.51 -7.05
N GLU A 37 -4.82 -11.55 -7.74
CA GLU A 37 -5.88 -12.45 -7.24
C GLU A 37 -5.39 -13.40 -6.13
N GLN A 38 -4.07 -13.56 -5.94
CA GLN A 38 -3.49 -14.35 -4.84
C GLN A 38 -2.86 -13.50 -3.73
N ASN A 39 -3.14 -12.19 -3.65
CA ASN A 39 -2.67 -11.32 -2.55
C ASN A 39 -1.16 -11.47 -2.24
N ALA A 40 -0.34 -11.61 -3.27
CA ALA A 40 1.08 -11.85 -3.11
C ALA A 40 1.93 -11.07 -4.12
N ALA A 41 3.20 -10.93 -3.80
CA ALA A 41 4.21 -10.45 -4.74
C ALA A 41 5.31 -11.48 -4.90
N VAL A 42 5.88 -11.49 -6.10
CA VAL A 42 7.07 -12.27 -6.46
C VAL A 42 8.16 -11.29 -6.86
N ILE A 43 9.35 -11.45 -6.28
CA ILE A 43 10.57 -10.80 -6.74
C ILE A 43 11.51 -11.90 -7.23
N VAL A 44 11.99 -11.75 -8.46
CA VAL A 44 13.00 -12.62 -9.06
C VAL A 44 14.28 -11.82 -9.21
N ARG A 45 15.38 -12.31 -8.66
CA ARG A 45 16.70 -11.68 -8.75
C ARG A 45 17.67 -12.60 -9.47
N LYS A 46 18.27 -12.12 -10.54
CA LYS A 46 19.34 -12.85 -11.22
C LYS A 46 20.66 -12.52 -10.54
N LEU A 47 21.21 -13.46 -9.78
CA LEU A 47 22.57 -13.37 -9.23
C LEU A 47 23.53 -14.15 -10.15
N PRO A 48 24.86 -14.02 -9.99
CA PRO A 48 25.83 -14.65 -10.88
C PRO A 48 25.62 -16.17 -11.04
N ASP A 49 25.38 -16.87 -9.92
CA ASP A 49 25.33 -18.33 -9.91
C ASP A 49 23.92 -18.90 -9.63
N VAL A 50 22.99 -18.04 -9.21
CA VAL A 50 21.66 -18.47 -8.75
C VAL A 50 20.59 -17.44 -9.13
N VAL A 51 19.38 -17.91 -9.38
CA VAL A 51 18.19 -17.07 -9.50
C VAL A 51 17.38 -17.18 -8.23
N GLN A 52 17.28 -16.08 -7.50
CA GLN A 52 16.60 -16.01 -6.22
C GLN A 52 15.16 -15.56 -6.42
N PHE A 53 14.24 -16.39 -5.95
CA PHE A 53 12.81 -16.12 -5.88
C PHE A 53 12.45 -15.73 -4.45
N GLU A 54 11.82 -14.56 -4.29
CA GLU A 54 11.32 -14.07 -3.01
C GLU A 54 9.82 -13.85 -3.13
N THR A 55 9.06 -14.27 -2.11
CA THR A 55 7.61 -14.05 -2.06
C THR A 55 7.15 -13.47 -0.74
N PHE A 56 6.04 -12.72 -0.79
CA PHE A 56 5.39 -12.19 0.41
C PHE A 56 3.94 -11.78 0.18
N GLU A 57 3.16 -11.79 1.26
CA GLU A 57 1.80 -11.27 1.34
C GLU A 57 1.77 -9.74 1.22
N VAL A 58 0.85 -9.18 0.42
CA VAL A 58 0.80 -7.74 0.14
C VAL A 58 -0.31 -6.99 0.89
N SER A 59 -1.34 -7.69 1.36
CA SER A 59 -2.45 -7.13 2.13
C SER A 59 -2.93 -8.15 3.18
N PRO A 60 -2.74 -7.89 4.48
CA PRO A 60 -3.28 -8.75 5.54
C PRO A 60 -4.81 -8.87 5.47
N PRO A 61 -5.42 -9.96 5.95
CA PRO A 61 -6.88 -10.08 6.05
C PRO A 61 -7.48 -8.99 6.94
N ALA A 62 -8.71 -8.55 6.65
CA ALA A 62 -9.36 -7.51 7.45
C ALA A 62 -9.62 -7.98 8.88
N GLY A 63 -9.92 -9.27 9.07
CA GLY A 63 -9.98 -9.91 10.40
C GLY A 63 -8.69 -9.83 11.22
N VAL A 64 -7.52 -9.61 10.60
CA VAL A 64 -6.24 -9.38 11.29
C VAL A 64 -6.00 -7.89 11.54
N VAL A 65 -6.42 -7.03 10.62
CA VAL A 65 -6.24 -5.57 10.72
C VAL A 65 -7.17 -4.96 11.77
N MET A 66 -8.47 -5.22 11.67
CA MET A 66 -9.51 -4.56 12.46
C MET A 66 -9.36 -4.71 13.99
N PRO A 67 -9.04 -5.89 14.54
CA PRO A 67 -8.88 -6.02 15.99
C PRO A 67 -7.51 -5.53 16.51
N ASN A 68 -6.53 -5.27 15.63
CA ASN A 68 -5.20 -4.90 16.07
C ASN A 68 -5.17 -3.45 16.56
N LYS A 69 -4.89 -3.27 17.86
CA LYS A 69 -4.61 -1.98 18.47
C LYS A 69 -3.15 -1.59 18.19
N GLY A 70 -2.88 -1.02 17.02
CA GLY A 70 -1.56 -0.45 16.71
C GLY A 70 -1.07 -0.78 15.30
N LYS A 71 0.24 -1.04 15.19
CA LYS A 71 0.89 -1.35 13.90
C LYS A 71 1.11 -2.85 13.79
N LEU A 72 0.74 -3.43 12.65
CA LEU A 72 1.10 -4.78 12.27
C LEU A 72 2.59 -4.85 11.93
N LEU A 73 3.28 -5.82 12.52
CA LEU A 73 4.67 -6.12 12.19
C LEU A 73 4.71 -7.25 11.16
N ARG A 74 5.44 -7.02 10.08
CA ARG A 74 5.69 -8.00 9.02
C ARG A 74 7.12 -7.91 8.54
N SER A 75 7.74 -9.06 8.30
CA SER A 75 9.08 -9.19 7.78
C SER A 75 9.03 -9.59 6.31
N TYR A 76 9.95 -9.05 5.51
CA TYR A 76 9.96 -9.17 4.06
C TYR A 76 11.36 -9.43 3.52
N PRO A 77 11.54 -10.34 2.55
CA PRO A 77 10.50 -11.27 2.06
C PRO A 77 10.13 -12.31 3.13
N ALA A 78 9.02 -13.02 2.89
CA ALA A 78 8.54 -14.05 3.82
C ALA A 78 9.30 -15.38 3.62
N GLN A 79 9.57 -15.73 2.36
CA GLN A 79 10.34 -16.91 1.98
C GLN A 79 11.23 -16.58 0.78
N ALA A 80 12.34 -17.29 0.65
CA ALA A 80 13.21 -17.20 -0.50
C ALA A 80 13.81 -18.56 -0.90
N VAL A 81 13.86 -18.82 -2.21
CA VAL A 81 14.41 -20.04 -2.82
C VAL A 81 15.35 -19.66 -3.95
N GLY A 82 16.51 -20.30 -4.00
CA GLY A 82 17.47 -20.20 -5.08
C GLY A 82 17.31 -21.35 -6.05
N VAL A 83 17.23 -21.05 -7.34
CA VAL A 83 17.22 -22.01 -8.44
C VAL A 83 18.48 -21.78 -9.28
N SER A 84 19.13 -22.86 -9.75
CA SER A 84 20.34 -22.72 -10.57
C SER A 84 20.08 -21.88 -11.83
N VAL A 85 21.10 -21.16 -12.30
CA VAL A 85 20.99 -20.40 -13.55
C VAL A 85 20.64 -21.31 -14.73
N GLU A 86 21.20 -22.52 -14.78
CA GLU A 86 20.91 -23.50 -15.83
C GLU A 86 19.42 -23.90 -15.86
N THR A 87 18.86 -24.25 -14.69
CA THR A 87 17.45 -24.60 -14.55
C THR A 87 16.55 -23.42 -14.93
N PHE A 88 16.88 -22.22 -14.44
CA PHE A 88 16.10 -21.03 -14.75
C PHE A 88 16.15 -20.66 -16.23
N MET A 89 17.29 -20.84 -16.91
CA MET A 89 17.41 -20.54 -18.35
C MET A 89 16.80 -21.63 -19.25
N ASN A 90 16.29 -22.72 -18.68
CA ASN A 90 15.58 -23.73 -19.44
C ASN A 90 14.25 -23.17 -19.98
N ASN A 91 14.09 -23.16 -21.30
CA ASN A 91 12.89 -22.63 -21.97
C ASN A 91 11.58 -23.28 -21.50
N ARG A 92 11.58 -24.58 -21.17
CA ARG A 92 10.37 -25.23 -20.66
C ARG A 92 10.05 -24.74 -19.25
N PHE A 93 11.06 -24.64 -18.39
CA PHE A 93 10.89 -24.10 -17.04
C PHE A 93 10.32 -22.68 -17.07
N LEU A 94 10.89 -21.78 -17.88
CA LEU A 94 10.41 -20.40 -17.99
C LEU A 94 8.98 -20.32 -18.53
N ARG A 95 8.63 -21.16 -19.50
CA ARG A 95 7.27 -21.22 -20.04
C ARG A 95 6.26 -21.63 -18.96
N GLU A 96 6.51 -22.74 -18.26
CA GLU A 96 5.61 -23.20 -17.19
C GLU A 96 5.53 -22.19 -16.04
N LEU A 97 6.66 -21.56 -15.68
CA LEU A 97 6.69 -20.50 -14.67
C LEU A 97 5.87 -19.28 -15.10
N ALA A 98 6.03 -18.82 -16.34
CA ALA A 98 5.29 -17.69 -16.89
C ALA A 98 3.78 -17.99 -16.92
N SER A 99 3.41 -19.17 -17.42
CA SER A 99 2.03 -19.63 -17.48
C SER A 99 1.41 -19.68 -16.07
N PHE A 100 2.11 -20.28 -15.11
CA PHE A 100 1.68 -20.34 -13.71
C PHE A 100 1.47 -18.94 -13.11
N LEU A 101 2.45 -18.04 -13.26
CA LEU A 101 2.36 -16.69 -12.68
C LEU A 101 1.23 -15.86 -13.28
N LEU A 102 1.01 -15.96 -14.60
CA LEU A 102 -0.08 -15.27 -15.27
C LEU A 102 -1.43 -15.82 -14.88
N GLN A 103 -1.56 -17.14 -14.83
CA GLN A 103 -2.78 -17.80 -14.40
C GLN A 103 -3.13 -17.43 -12.96
N MET A 104 -2.18 -17.53 -12.02
CA MET A 104 -2.40 -17.12 -10.63
C MET A 104 -2.76 -15.63 -10.50
N ASN A 105 -2.28 -14.78 -11.40
CA ASN A 105 -2.57 -13.34 -11.35
C ASN A 105 -4.02 -12.99 -11.75
N VAL A 106 -4.71 -13.85 -12.51
CA VAL A 106 -6.08 -13.60 -13.02
C VAL A 106 -7.13 -14.56 -12.46
N ASP A 107 -6.73 -15.79 -12.12
CA ASP A 107 -7.66 -16.82 -11.65
C ASP A 107 -8.11 -16.55 -10.22
N ILE A 108 -9.41 -16.62 -10.01
CA ILE A 108 -10.02 -16.57 -8.68
C ILE A 108 -10.14 -18.01 -8.19
N LEU A 109 -9.34 -18.36 -7.19
CA LEU A 109 -9.26 -19.71 -6.64
C LEU A 109 -9.96 -19.82 -5.29
N ASP A 110 -9.88 -21.00 -4.66
CA ASP A 110 -10.45 -21.27 -3.33
C ASP A 110 -9.79 -20.48 -2.19
N SER A 111 -8.68 -19.79 -2.49
CA SER A 111 -7.99 -18.84 -1.62
C SER A 111 -8.78 -17.55 -1.43
N ALA A 112 -9.72 -17.25 -2.34
CA ALA A 112 -10.60 -16.12 -2.23
C ALA A 112 -11.53 -16.31 -1.01
N ALA A 113 -11.59 -15.30 -0.15
CA ALA A 113 -12.50 -15.33 0.98
C ALA A 113 -13.95 -15.48 0.49
N THR A 114 -14.75 -16.28 1.20
CA THR A 114 -16.16 -16.51 0.90
C THR A 114 -17.03 -16.23 2.13
N THR A 115 -18.29 -15.90 1.90
CA THR A 115 -19.30 -15.74 2.95
C THR A 115 -20.63 -16.32 2.47
N THR A 116 -21.44 -16.79 3.40
CA THR A 116 -22.80 -17.24 3.09
C THR A 116 -23.76 -16.05 3.16
N LYS A 117 -24.45 -15.75 2.05
CA LYS A 117 -25.52 -14.72 1.97
C LYS A 117 -26.78 -15.38 1.40
N ALA A 118 -27.89 -15.24 2.13
CA ALA A 118 -29.19 -15.81 1.76
C ALA A 118 -29.13 -17.30 1.36
N GLY A 119 -28.34 -18.10 2.10
CA GLY A 119 -28.17 -19.54 1.83
C GLY A 119 -27.20 -19.91 0.70
N SER A 120 -26.65 -18.93 -0.02
CA SER A 120 -25.65 -19.12 -1.08
C SER A 120 -24.25 -18.70 -0.62
N THR A 121 -23.23 -19.50 -0.96
CA THR A 121 -21.82 -19.13 -0.72
C THR A 121 -21.36 -18.20 -1.85
N VAL A 122 -20.99 -16.98 -1.49
CA VAL A 122 -20.51 -15.96 -2.43
C VAL A 122 -19.13 -15.49 -2.02
N ARG A 123 -18.36 -14.99 -2.98
CA ARG A 123 -17.06 -14.37 -2.70
C ARG A 123 -17.23 -13.17 -1.79
N GLU A 124 -16.49 -13.13 -0.69
CA GLU A 124 -16.41 -11.98 0.20
C GLU A 124 -15.31 -11.04 -0.31
N VAL A 125 -15.71 -10.16 -1.23
CA VAL A 125 -14.84 -9.18 -1.91
C VAL A 125 -14.15 -8.21 -0.93
N ARG A 126 -14.60 -8.16 0.32
CA ARG A 126 -14.08 -7.27 1.37
C ARG A 126 -12.85 -7.84 2.09
N GLU A 127 -12.60 -9.13 1.94
CA GLU A 127 -11.47 -9.82 2.56
C GLU A 127 -10.34 -10.04 1.56
N SER A 128 -9.11 -10.10 2.07
CA SER A 128 -7.93 -10.40 1.25
C SER A 128 -7.82 -11.91 1.03
N ALA A 129 -7.47 -12.33 -0.20
CA ALA A 129 -7.24 -13.74 -0.50
C ALA A 129 -6.04 -14.29 0.30
N HIS A 130 -6.06 -15.58 0.62
CA HIS A 130 -4.90 -16.22 1.26
C HIS A 130 -3.75 -16.36 0.25
N PRO A 131 -2.51 -15.97 0.59
CA PRO A 131 -1.40 -15.98 -0.36
C PRO A 131 -0.78 -17.36 -0.64
N LYS A 132 -1.47 -18.46 -0.27
CA LYS A 132 -0.92 -19.83 -0.25
C LYS A 132 -0.39 -20.30 -1.60
N TYR A 133 -1.06 -19.93 -2.68
CA TYR A 133 -0.66 -20.36 -4.03
C TYR A 133 0.70 -19.81 -4.46
N ILE A 134 1.09 -18.65 -3.94
CA ILE A 134 2.39 -18.04 -4.25
C ILE A 134 3.39 -18.29 -3.12
N THR A 135 2.98 -18.08 -1.88
CA THR A 135 3.89 -18.17 -0.72
C THR A 135 4.17 -19.60 -0.26
N GLU A 136 3.32 -20.57 -0.62
CA GLU A 136 3.50 -21.98 -0.24
C GLU A 136 3.63 -22.88 -1.47
N LEU A 137 2.66 -22.89 -2.39
CA LEU A 137 2.67 -23.79 -3.54
C LEU A 137 3.84 -23.50 -4.50
N LEU A 138 3.94 -22.27 -5.00
CA LEU A 138 5.06 -21.89 -5.88
C LEU A 138 6.40 -22.09 -5.18
N MET A 139 6.54 -21.66 -3.92
CA MET A 139 7.77 -21.85 -3.15
C MET A 139 8.13 -23.33 -2.96
N GLY A 140 7.13 -24.20 -2.74
CA GLY A 140 7.31 -25.64 -2.66
C GLY A 140 7.77 -26.26 -3.99
N ILE A 141 7.17 -25.85 -5.12
CA ILE A 141 7.59 -26.27 -6.46
C ILE A 141 9.05 -25.85 -6.72
N LEU A 142 9.36 -24.57 -6.48
CA LEU A 142 10.70 -24.03 -6.69
C LEU A 142 11.74 -24.70 -5.77
N SER A 143 11.36 -25.03 -4.54
CA SER A 143 12.23 -25.75 -3.60
C SER A 143 12.58 -27.15 -4.11
N GLY A 144 11.69 -27.81 -4.84
CA GLY A 144 11.98 -29.09 -5.50
C GLY A 144 12.97 -28.97 -6.67
N CYS A 145 13.09 -27.77 -7.26
CA CYS A 145 14.01 -27.46 -8.36
C CYS A 145 15.29 -26.75 -7.90
N GLY A 146 15.45 -26.50 -6.60
CA GLY A 146 16.48 -25.62 -6.07
C GLY A 146 16.72 -25.87 -4.60
N HIS A 147 16.99 -24.81 -3.85
CA HIS A 147 17.20 -24.88 -2.41
C HIS A 147 16.76 -23.60 -1.70
N PRO A 148 16.36 -23.65 -0.43
CA PRO A 148 16.13 -22.46 0.38
C PRO A 148 17.37 -21.56 0.39
N VAL A 149 17.18 -20.25 0.37
CA VAL A 149 18.26 -19.27 0.49
C VAL A 149 17.98 -18.30 1.61
N GLU A 150 19.01 -17.96 2.38
CA GLU A 150 18.91 -16.93 3.40
C GLU A 150 19.04 -15.56 2.77
N VAL A 151 18.09 -14.68 3.08
CA VAL A 151 18.01 -13.34 2.50
C VAL A 151 17.86 -12.31 3.60
N LYS A 152 18.43 -11.12 3.38
CA LYS A 152 18.33 -10.03 4.35
C LYS A 152 16.88 -9.56 4.45
N SER A 153 16.21 -9.98 5.52
CA SER A 153 14.84 -9.57 5.79
C SER A 153 14.77 -8.14 6.33
N ILE A 154 13.74 -7.40 5.92
CA ILE A 154 13.39 -6.09 6.46
C ILE A 154 12.06 -6.17 7.19
N THR A 155 11.96 -5.53 8.34
CA THR A 155 10.70 -5.44 9.09
C THR A 155 10.00 -4.11 8.77
N LYS A 156 8.74 -4.20 8.33
CA LYS A 156 7.88 -3.02 8.14
C LYS A 156 6.82 -3.00 9.22
N HIS A 157 6.60 -1.80 9.75
CA HIS A 157 5.44 -1.48 10.56
C HIS A 157 4.31 -1.03 9.64
N PHE A 158 3.33 -1.89 9.47
CA PHE A 158 2.16 -1.68 8.64
C PHE A 158 1.04 -1.06 9.50
N SER A 159 0.43 0.02 9.02
CA SER A 159 -0.74 0.64 9.66
C SER A 159 -1.86 0.60 8.64
N ASP A 160 -2.42 -0.57 8.39
CA ASP A 160 -3.60 -0.62 7.53
C ASP A 160 -4.82 -0.17 8.29
N GLU A 161 -5.79 0.33 7.53
CA GLU A 161 -7.11 0.64 8.02
C GLU A 161 -8.09 0.08 6.99
N VAL A 162 -9.04 -0.72 7.43
CA VAL A 162 -10.11 -1.24 6.59
C VAL A 162 -11.33 -0.37 6.81
N LEU A 163 -11.40 0.76 6.10
CA LEU A 163 -12.50 1.70 6.23
C LEU A 163 -13.61 1.32 5.25
N TRP A 164 -14.82 1.14 5.75
CA TRP A 164 -15.96 0.74 4.94
C TRP A 164 -17.17 1.61 5.28
N LEU A 165 -17.77 2.23 4.26
CA LEU A 165 -19.01 3.00 4.39
C LEU A 165 -19.89 2.77 3.16
N ASN A 166 -20.71 1.73 3.17
CA ASN A 166 -21.63 1.38 2.08
C ASN A 166 -20.97 1.29 0.69
N THR A 167 -19.72 0.81 0.63
CA THR A 167 -18.98 0.61 -0.63
C THR A 167 -18.82 -0.88 -0.96
N GLU A 168 -18.54 -1.20 -2.22
CA GLU A 168 -18.25 -2.58 -2.65
C GLU A 168 -16.94 -3.09 -2.04
N ARG A 169 -15.88 -2.28 -2.12
CA ARG A 169 -14.56 -2.57 -1.55
C ARG A 169 -14.25 -1.58 -0.43
N PRO A 170 -13.63 -2.05 0.67
CA PRO A 170 -13.15 -1.15 1.71
C PRO A 170 -12.03 -0.26 1.16
N TRP A 171 -11.97 0.97 1.65
CA TRP A 171 -10.81 1.83 1.46
C TRP A 171 -9.65 1.27 2.28
N ARG A 172 -8.55 0.94 1.59
CA ARG A 172 -7.33 0.34 2.16
C ARG A 172 -6.10 0.94 1.52
N ARG A 173 -4.92 0.72 2.13
CA ARG A 173 -3.67 1.12 1.51
C ARG A 173 -3.38 0.29 0.26
N SER A 174 -2.83 0.94 -0.76
CA SER A 174 -2.46 0.27 -2.02
C SER A 174 -1.41 -0.84 -1.77
N PRO A 175 -1.69 -2.11 -2.11
CA PRO A 175 -0.71 -3.19 -2.01
C PRO A 175 0.51 -2.95 -2.89
N LEU A 176 0.29 -2.36 -4.06
CA LEU A 176 1.32 -2.00 -5.02
C LEU A 176 2.37 -1.05 -4.43
N TRP A 177 1.94 -0.11 -3.59
CA TRP A 177 2.83 0.80 -2.88
C TRP A 177 3.69 0.07 -1.82
N LEU A 178 3.17 -1.00 -1.23
CA LEU A 178 3.96 -1.84 -0.33
C LEU A 178 5.04 -2.60 -1.11
N ILE A 179 4.66 -3.23 -2.22
CA ILE A 179 5.57 -3.96 -3.11
C ILE A 179 6.73 -3.06 -3.53
N LEU A 180 6.42 -1.91 -4.11
CA LEU A 180 7.42 -0.91 -4.51
C LEU A 180 8.40 -0.56 -3.40
N ARG A 181 7.89 -0.26 -2.20
CA ARG A 181 8.75 0.12 -1.07
C ARG A 181 9.59 -1.02 -0.52
N ILE A 182 9.12 -2.26 -0.63
CA ILE A 182 9.90 -3.44 -0.24
C ILE A 182 10.98 -3.66 -1.28
N SER A 183 10.60 -3.80 -2.55
CA SER A 183 11.52 -4.04 -3.65
C SER A 183 12.63 -2.99 -3.74
N LEU A 184 12.31 -1.71 -3.55
CA LEU A 184 13.31 -0.64 -3.52
C LEU A 184 14.22 -0.76 -2.29
N GLN A 185 13.67 -0.99 -1.10
CA GLN A 185 14.50 -1.05 0.12
C GLN A 185 15.42 -2.28 0.13
N THR A 186 14.99 -3.41 -0.45
CA THR A 186 15.79 -4.64 -0.52
C THR A 186 16.73 -4.67 -1.72
N SER A 187 16.49 -3.87 -2.77
CA SER A 187 17.39 -3.79 -3.94
C SER A 187 18.43 -2.69 -3.83
N LEU A 188 18.18 -1.65 -3.03
CA LEU A 188 19.14 -0.55 -2.85
C LEU A 188 20.27 -0.95 -1.90
N PRO A 189 21.51 -0.46 -2.13
CA PRO A 189 22.70 -0.92 -1.42
C PRO A 189 22.70 -0.60 0.08
N SER A 190 21.98 0.45 0.48
CA SER A 190 21.86 0.81 1.90
C SER A 190 20.48 1.38 2.24
N THR A 191 20.16 1.30 3.53
CA THR A 191 18.93 1.90 4.07
C THR A 191 18.94 3.42 3.91
N ASP A 192 20.10 4.06 3.91
CA ASP A 192 20.19 5.51 3.75
C ASP A 192 19.97 5.93 2.31
N VAL A 193 20.50 5.20 1.32
CA VAL A 193 20.17 5.44 -0.10
C VAL A 193 18.67 5.30 -0.33
N TYR A 194 18.02 4.29 0.27
CA TYR A 194 16.56 4.15 0.23
C TYR A 194 15.84 5.37 0.84
N LYS A 195 16.27 5.86 2.02
CA LYS A 195 15.65 7.03 2.64
C LYS A 195 15.79 8.29 1.77
N HIS A 196 16.95 8.50 1.17
CA HIS A 196 17.20 9.60 0.23
C HIS A 196 16.33 9.51 -1.01
N PHE A 197 16.26 8.32 -1.63
CA PHE A 197 15.37 8.08 -2.77
C PHE A 197 13.91 8.37 -2.40
N MET A 198 13.45 7.92 -1.23
CA MET A 198 12.08 8.17 -0.78
C MET A 198 11.79 9.66 -0.59
N LEU A 199 12.77 10.44 -0.10
CA LEU A 199 12.66 11.90 0.02
C LEU A 199 12.59 12.58 -1.33
N PHE A 200 13.50 12.22 -2.24
CA PHE A 200 13.49 12.70 -3.61
C PHE A 200 12.17 12.37 -4.32
N PHE A 201 11.68 11.13 -4.19
CA PHE A 201 10.39 10.71 -4.73
C PHE A 201 9.23 11.54 -4.16
N HIS A 202 9.22 11.81 -2.85
CA HIS A 202 8.24 12.69 -2.23
C HIS A 202 8.29 14.12 -2.78
N ALA A 203 9.48 14.66 -3.06
CA ALA A 203 9.63 15.97 -3.70
C ALA A 203 9.16 15.96 -5.16
N HIS A 204 9.36 14.85 -5.88
CA HIS A 204 8.86 14.69 -7.24
C HIS A 204 7.33 14.73 -7.34
N LEU A 205 6.62 14.42 -6.24
CA LEU A 205 5.17 14.63 -6.14
C LEU A 205 4.76 16.12 -6.17
N ARG A 206 5.70 17.06 -6.38
CA ARG A 206 5.41 18.43 -6.81
C ARG A 206 4.47 18.48 -8.02
N ILE A 207 4.41 17.45 -8.86
CA ILE A 207 3.43 17.36 -9.96
C ILE A 207 1.99 17.55 -9.44
N CYS A 208 1.69 17.15 -8.21
CA CYS A 208 0.38 17.36 -7.59
C CYS A 208 0.04 18.84 -7.36
N THR A 209 1.03 19.70 -7.13
CA THR A 209 0.80 21.15 -7.01
C THR A 209 0.37 21.74 -8.36
N GLN A 210 0.92 21.20 -9.45
CA GLN A 210 0.59 21.58 -10.84
C GLN A 210 -0.78 21.06 -11.29
N GLN A 211 -1.24 19.93 -10.74
CA GLN A 211 -2.52 19.29 -11.08
C GLN A 211 -3.70 19.71 -10.19
N SER A 212 -3.64 20.88 -9.54
CA SER A 212 -4.75 21.44 -8.75
C SER A 212 -5.28 20.54 -7.63
N PHE A 213 -4.42 19.74 -6.98
CA PHE A 213 -4.83 18.91 -5.84
C PHE A 213 -5.43 19.75 -4.69
N PRO A 214 -6.34 19.18 -3.88
CA PRO A 214 -6.88 19.84 -2.69
C PRO A 214 -5.80 20.32 -1.71
N SER A 215 -6.00 21.49 -1.10
CA SER A 215 -5.02 22.11 -0.19
C SER A 215 -4.67 21.21 1.00
N GLU A 216 -5.63 20.49 1.56
CA GLU A 216 -5.39 19.57 2.68
C GLU A 216 -4.40 18.45 2.34
N LEU A 217 -4.52 17.90 1.13
CA LEU A 217 -3.60 16.86 0.66
C LEU A 217 -2.20 17.43 0.43
N LEU A 218 -2.10 18.60 -0.20
CA LEU A 218 -0.82 19.27 -0.41
C LEU A 218 -0.13 19.61 0.91
N TYR A 219 -0.89 20.10 1.90
CA TYR A 219 -0.38 20.34 3.25
C TYR A 219 0.14 19.05 3.89
N ALA A 220 -0.66 17.98 3.87
CA ALA A 220 -0.26 16.69 4.44
C ALA A 220 0.99 16.10 3.76
N MET A 221 1.10 16.25 2.44
CA MET A 221 2.27 15.84 1.66
C MET A 221 3.52 16.62 2.08
N ARG A 222 3.41 17.96 2.11
CA ARG A 222 4.49 18.87 2.54
C ARG A 222 4.98 18.54 3.94
N VAL A 223 4.07 18.41 4.91
CA VAL A 223 4.43 18.09 6.31
C VAL A 223 5.10 16.72 6.41
N LYS A 224 4.62 15.70 5.69
CA LYS A 224 5.26 14.37 5.67
C LYS A 224 6.67 14.43 5.09
N MET A 225 6.85 15.20 4.03
CA MET A 225 8.15 15.39 3.39
C MET A 225 9.13 16.13 4.32
N ALA A 226 8.73 17.26 4.90
CA ALA A 226 9.55 18.01 5.86
C ALA A 226 9.93 17.17 7.09
N ARG A 227 8.99 16.39 7.65
CA ARG A 227 9.27 15.46 8.75
C ARG A 227 10.27 14.36 8.37
N ARG A 228 10.27 13.90 7.11
CA ARG A 228 11.26 12.91 6.65
C ARG A 228 12.64 13.53 6.54
N LEU A 229 12.71 14.76 6.04
CA LEU A 229 13.96 15.49 5.92
C LEU A 229 14.58 15.72 7.31
N SER A 230 13.78 16.22 8.25
CA SER A 230 14.19 16.41 9.65
C SER A 230 14.66 15.12 10.34
N LYS A 231 14.16 13.95 9.93
CA LYS A 231 14.62 12.65 10.46
C LYS A 231 15.95 12.18 9.87
N LEU A 232 16.32 12.66 8.68
CA LEU A 232 17.66 12.43 8.14
C LEU A 232 18.67 13.41 8.73
N ASP A 233 18.23 14.62 9.07
CA ASP A 233 19.07 15.64 9.70
C ASP A 233 20.40 15.83 8.95
N SER A 234 21.54 15.75 9.63
CA SER A 234 22.87 15.89 9.02
C SER A 234 23.25 14.79 8.03
N ALA A 235 22.48 13.70 7.94
CA ALA A 235 22.73 12.61 6.99
C ALA A 235 22.12 12.89 5.61
N ALA A 236 21.36 13.98 5.43
CA ALA A 236 20.75 14.34 4.16
C ALA A 236 21.80 14.82 3.14
N LEU A 237 21.83 14.21 1.95
CA LEU A 237 22.62 14.69 0.81
C LEU A 237 22.17 16.12 0.42
N GLY A 238 23.14 17.01 0.16
CA GLY A 238 22.90 18.42 -0.12
C GLY A 238 21.89 18.67 -1.25
N ASP A 239 22.04 17.97 -2.38
CA ASP A 239 21.15 18.14 -3.54
C ASP A 239 19.72 17.69 -3.25
N VAL A 240 19.57 16.58 -2.50
CA VAL A 240 18.26 16.05 -2.08
C VAL A 240 17.62 17.01 -1.09
N TYR A 241 18.41 17.56 -0.15
CA TYR A 241 17.95 18.56 0.80
C TYR A 241 17.40 19.78 0.06
N GLN A 242 18.17 20.37 -0.87
CA GLN A 242 17.76 21.57 -1.60
C GLN A 242 16.49 21.32 -2.41
N THR A 243 16.44 20.22 -3.17
CA THR A 243 15.25 19.84 -3.94
C THR A 243 14.01 19.73 -3.07
N VAL A 244 14.13 19.07 -1.90
CA VAL A 244 13.02 18.92 -0.96
C VAL A 244 12.60 20.25 -0.35
N TYR A 245 13.58 21.10 0.00
CA TYR A 245 13.37 22.41 0.58
C TYR A 245 12.60 23.33 -0.38
N ASP A 246 13.04 23.41 -1.64
CA ASP A 246 12.42 24.23 -2.67
C ASP A 246 10.96 23.81 -2.91
N VAL A 247 10.72 22.51 -3.11
CA VAL A 247 9.35 21.99 -3.28
C VAL A 247 8.48 22.25 -2.05
N ALA A 248 9.04 22.17 -0.85
CA ALA A 248 8.30 22.47 0.38
C ALA A 248 7.89 23.94 0.47
N ASN A 249 8.74 24.86 0.00
CA ASN A 249 8.45 26.29 -0.03
C ASN A 249 7.47 26.65 -1.13
N GLU A 250 7.64 26.14 -2.34
CA GLU A 250 6.68 26.31 -3.44
C GLU A 250 5.27 25.86 -3.03
N THR A 251 5.19 24.70 -2.35
CA THR A 251 3.91 24.18 -1.86
C THR A 251 3.31 25.09 -0.78
N GLU A 252 4.14 25.64 0.11
CA GLU A 252 3.70 26.59 1.15
C GLU A 252 3.16 27.88 0.54
N GLU A 253 3.86 28.44 -0.44
CA GLU A 253 3.45 29.66 -1.15
C GLU A 253 2.11 29.47 -1.87
N LEU A 254 1.92 28.32 -2.52
CA LEU A 254 0.65 27.95 -3.13
C LEU A 254 -0.47 27.87 -2.08
N LEU A 255 -0.23 27.20 -0.95
CA LEU A 255 -1.21 27.06 0.12
C LEU A 255 -1.59 28.41 0.73
N ARG A 256 -0.61 29.29 0.98
CA ARG A 256 -0.83 30.66 1.46
C ARG A 256 -1.63 31.48 0.47
N SER A 257 -1.32 31.39 -0.82
CA SER A 257 -2.05 32.08 -1.87
C SER A 257 -3.51 31.63 -1.95
N ARG A 258 -3.76 30.31 -1.86
CA ARG A 258 -5.12 29.76 -1.82
C ARG A 258 -5.88 30.22 -0.57
N TRP A 259 -5.22 30.23 0.58
CA TRP A 259 -5.82 30.69 1.83
C TRP A 259 -6.18 32.18 1.78
N ALA A 260 -5.27 33.04 1.31
CA ALA A 260 -5.54 34.47 1.14
C ALA A 260 -6.71 34.73 0.18
N ASN A 261 -6.79 33.97 -0.92
CA ASN A 261 -7.92 34.05 -1.86
C ASN A 261 -9.24 33.60 -1.22
N PHE A 262 -9.21 32.55 -0.40
CA PHE A 262 -10.37 32.07 0.35
C PHE A 262 -10.85 33.13 1.36
N GLN A 263 -9.92 33.72 2.13
CA GLN A 263 -10.22 34.81 3.07
C GLN A 263 -10.84 36.01 2.36
N ARG A 264 -10.30 36.45 1.22
CA ARG A 264 -10.87 37.58 0.45
C ARG A 264 -12.31 37.33 0.02
N LYS A 265 -12.64 36.11 -0.41
CA LYS A 265 -14.02 35.72 -0.76
C LYS A 265 -14.95 35.76 0.45
N LEU A 266 -14.49 35.30 1.61
CA LEU A 266 -15.28 35.35 2.85
C LEU A 266 -15.49 36.76 3.39
N MET A 267 -14.46 37.60 3.34
CA MET A 267 -14.53 39.02 3.74
C MET A 267 -15.49 39.85 2.86
N SER A 268 -15.93 39.30 1.72
CA SER A 268 -16.95 39.90 0.86
C SER A 268 -18.37 39.65 1.36
N SER A 269 -18.56 38.73 2.32
CA SER A 269 -19.82 38.56 3.03
C SER A 269 -19.77 39.44 4.28
N PRO A 270 -20.64 40.44 4.41
CA PRO A 270 -20.64 41.28 5.60
C PRO A 270 -21.00 40.40 6.79
N TRP A 271 -20.17 40.45 7.85
CA TRP A 271 -20.57 39.95 9.15
C TRP A 271 -21.71 40.85 9.64
N ILE A 272 -22.95 40.37 9.53
CA ILE A 272 -24.16 41.06 9.97
C ILE A 272 -24.65 40.36 11.24
N PRO A 273 -24.12 40.72 12.42
CA PRO A 273 -24.52 40.09 13.68
C PRO A 273 -25.99 40.38 14.03
N ASP A 274 -26.55 41.46 13.50
CA ASP A 274 -27.95 41.85 13.72
C ASP A 274 -28.96 40.86 13.10
N ASN A 275 -28.51 40.03 12.16
CA ASN A 275 -29.31 38.95 11.57
C ASN A 275 -29.14 37.60 12.29
N LEU A 276 -28.30 37.54 13.33
CA LEU A 276 -28.17 36.33 14.16
C LEU A 276 -29.36 36.26 15.10
N ASP A 277 -30.23 35.28 14.89
CA ASP A 277 -31.25 34.95 15.87
C ASP A 277 -30.68 33.84 16.74
N PHE A 278 -29.96 34.23 17.80
CA PHE A 278 -29.38 33.27 18.75
C PHE A 278 -30.38 32.22 19.22
N ARG A 279 -31.67 32.56 19.34
CA ARG A 279 -32.67 31.62 19.83
C ARG A 279 -33.01 30.55 18.79
N SER A 280 -33.06 30.87 17.50
CA SER A 280 -33.26 29.86 16.44
C SER A 280 -31.96 29.21 15.97
N ASP A 281 -30.87 29.98 15.85
CA ASP A 281 -29.56 29.53 15.41
C ASP A 281 -28.88 28.57 16.42
N THR A 282 -29.20 28.69 17.72
CA THR A 282 -28.78 27.71 18.74
C THR A 282 -29.82 26.63 19.03
N ALA A 283 -31.05 26.77 18.49
CA ALA A 283 -32.08 25.75 18.61
C ALA A 283 -31.86 24.64 17.60
N ILE A 284 -30.93 23.74 17.91
CA ILE A 284 -30.77 22.49 17.17
C ILE A 284 -31.91 21.55 17.58
N SER A 285 -32.93 21.45 16.71
CA SER A 285 -33.99 20.46 16.90
C SER A 285 -33.46 19.07 16.55
N LEU A 286 -33.04 18.34 17.58
CA LEU A 286 -32.61 16.95 17.45
C LEU A 286 -33.82 16.01 17.39
N THR A 287 -34.66 16.15 16.38
CA THR A 287 -35.92 15.40 16.19
C THR A 287 -35.73 13.88 16.29
N ASN A 288 -34.55 13.38 15.92
CA ASN A 288 -34.22 11.95 15.94
C ASN A 288 -33.33 11.51 17.13
N ALA A 289 -32.91 12.43 18.02
CA ALA A 289 -32.04 12.07 19.15
C ALA A 289 -32.82 11.62 20.39
N HIS A 290 -34.13 11.81 20.43
CA HIS A 290 -34.96 11.43 21.57
C HIS A 290 -34.77 9.96 22.01
N PRO A 291 -34.74 8.94 21.12
CA PRO A 291 -34.51 7.56 21.53
C PRO A 291 -33.10 7.34 22.12
N TYR A 292 -32.10 8.02 21.55
CA TYR A 292 -30.71 7.92 22.01
C TYR A 292 -30.51 8.56 23.38
N ILE A 293 -31.04 9.77 23.58
CA ILE A 293 -30.95 10.50 24.85
C ILE A 293 -31.72 9.75 25.94
N LYS A 294 -32.89 9.20 25.63
CA LYS A 294 -33.66 8.37 26.58
C LYS A 294 -32.85 7.15 27.03
N LYS A 295 -32.24 6.42 26.08
CA LYS A 295 -31.37 5.28 26.39
C LYS A 295 -30.13 5.66 27.21
N ALA A 296 -29.56 6.85 26.98
CA ALA A 296 -28.38 7.32 27.72
C ALA A 296 -28.70 7.82 29.14
N LEU A 297 -29.93 8.28 29.36
CA LEU A 297 -30.42 8.77 30.66
C LEU A 297 -31.13 7.70 31.49
N GLU A 298 -31.44 6.54 30.90
CA GLU A 298 -31.90 5.38 31.65
C GLU A 298 -30.78 4.95 32.61
N PRO A 299 -31.03 4.95 33.95
CA PRO A 299 -30.04 4.49 34.90
C PRO A 299 -29.73 3.03 34.56
N THR A 300 -28.46 2.74 34.26
CA THR A 300 -27.99 1.36 34.18
C THR A 300 -28.27 0.71 35.52
N SER A 301 -29.31 -0.11 35.56
CA SER A 301 -29.51 -1.08 36.61
C SER A 301 -28.34 -2.06 36.54
N HIS A 302 -27.24 -1.71 37.20
CA HIS A 302 -26.33 -2.71 37.74
C HIS A 302 -27.08 -3.46 38.83
N GLY A 303 -27.98 -4.34 38.40
CA GLY A 303 -28.50 -5.42 39.21
C GLY A 303 -27.36 -6.37 39.46
N GLU A 304 -26.80 -6.29 40.66
CA GLU A 304 -26.20 -7.44 41.31
C GLU A 304 -27.20 -8.60 41.32
N GLN A 305 -26.78 -9.73 40.76
CA GLN A 305 -27.14 -11.11 41.16
C GLN A 305 -26.10 -12.00 40.49
N LYS A 306 -24.94 -12.23 41.11
CA LYS A 306 -24.60 -13.29 42.09
C LYS A 306 -24.97 -14.71 41.65
N THR A 307 -23.90 -15.53 41.65
CA THR A 307 -23.76 -17.00 41.54
C THR A 307 -23.99 -17.64 40.17
#